data_AF-A0A8J5VJF7-F1
#
_entry.id   AF-A0A8J5VJF7-F1
#
_cell.length_a   1.000
_cell.length_b   1.000
_cell.length_c   1.000
_cell.angle_alpha   90.00
_cell.angle_beta   90.00
_cell.angle_gamma   90.00
#
_symmetry.space_group_name_H-M   'P 1'
#
loop_
_entity.id
_entity.type
_entity.pdbx_description
1 polymer ?
#
loop_
_entity_poly.entity_id
_entity_poly.type
_entity_poly.pdbx_seq_one_letter_code
_entity_poly.pdbx_strand_id
1 'polypeptide(L)'
;MLRRNTRLRRGYLYRKSLEGKERQHYEKKRRLRQALEEGKPIPTELCNQDHALRREIDLDDQERAGQLPLSRSVAFGFPLSLCLGLLTCGYWRFR
;
A
#
# COMPACT_ATOMS: atom_id res chain seq x y z
N MET A 1 28.72 -33.70 6.22
CA MET A 1 27.51 -32.84 6.35
C MET A 1 27.65 -31.62 7.28
N LEU A 2 28.85 -31.19 7.69
CA LEU A 2 29.03 -30.05 8.61
C LEU A 2 28.94 -28.67 7.92
N ARG A 3 29.43 -28.56 6.68
CA ARG A 3 29.45 -27.29 5.92
C ARG A 3 28.06 -26.72 5.65
N ARG A 4 27.06 -27.60 5.42
CA ARG A 4 25.66 -27.21 5.22
C ARG A 4 25.09 -26.51 6.46
N ASN A 5 25.34 -27.06 7.64
CA ASN A 5 24.84 -26.50 8.90
C ASN A 5 25.53 -25.17 9.23
N THR A 6 26.84 -25.05 8.97
CA THR A 6 27.54 -23.77 9.11
C THR A 6 26.98 -22.70 8.17
N ARG A 7 26.66 -23.05 6.91
CA ARG A 7 26.02 -22.14 5.95
C ARG A 7 24.64 -21.70 6.44
N LEU A 8 23.80 -22.64 6.89
CA LEU A 8 22.47 -22.33 7.42
C LEU A 8 22.52 -21.44 8.65
N ARG A 9 23.45 -21.71 9.58
CA ARG A 9 23.64 -20.90 10.79
C ARG A 9 24.08 -19.47 10.48
N ARG A 10 25.05 -19.30 9.57
CA ARG A 10 25.48 -17.98 9.11
C ARG A 10 24.34 -17.21 8.44
N GLY A 11 23.57 -17.88 7.57
CA GLY A 11 22.41 -17.28 6.91
C GLY A 11 21.27 -16.92 7.88
N TYR A 12 21.07 -17.70 8.94
CA TYR A 12 20.12 -17.36 10.00
C TYR A 12 20.56 -16.13 10.80
N LEU A 13 21.82 -16.12 11.28
CA LEU A 13 22.35 -15.00 12.05
C LEU A 13 22.30 -13.69 11.27
N TYR A 14 22.63 -13.73 9.97
CA TYR A 14 22.53 -12.57 9.09
C TYR A 14 21.09 -12.04 9.00
N ARG A 15 20.12 -12.89 8.64
CA ARG A 15 18.70 -12.49 8.57
C ARG A 15 18.18 -11.95 9.90
N LYS A 16 18.55 -12.59 11.02
CA LYS A 16 18.15 -12.16 12.36
C LYS A 16 18.71 -10.78 12.72
N SER A 17 19.95 -10.50 12.31
CA SER A 17 20.57 -9.19 12.55
C SER A 17 19.89 -8.07 11.75
N LEU A 18 19.40 -8.37 10.54
CA LEU A 18 18.65 -7.41 9.72
C LEU A 18 17.30 -7.09 10.35
N GLU A 19 16.55 -8.11 10.78
CA GLU A 19 15.29 -7.92 11.52
C GLU A 19 15.48 -7.02 12.76
N GLY A 20 16.61 -7.15 13.46
CA GLY A 20 16.93 -6.30 14.62
C GLY A 20 17.06 -4.82 14.26
N LYS A 21 17.72 -4.50 13.15
CA LYS A 21 17.86 -3.13 12.65
C LYS A 21 16.51 -2.59 12.19
N GLU A 22 15.78 -3.37 11.40
CA GLU A 22 14.45 -3.00 10.89
C GLU A 22 13.46 -2.68 12.02
N ARG A 23 13.49 -3.45 13.12
CA ARG A 23 12.67 -3.15 14.32
C ARG A 23 12.98 -1.78 14.91
N GLN A 24 14.26 -1.42 15.04
CA GLN A 24 14.67 -0.11 15.54
C GLN A 24 14.22 1.01 14.60
N HIS A 25 14.35 0.82 13.28
CA HIS A 25 13.84 1.78 12.29
C HIS A 25 12.32 1.93 12.36
N TYR A 26 11.60 0.82 12.52
CA TYR A 26 10.15 0.82 12.68
C TYR A 26 9.69 1.57 13.93
N GLU A 27 10.34 1.36 15.08
CA GLU A 27 10.02 2.10 16.31
C GLU A 27 10.21 3.61 16.14
N LYS A 28 11.27 4.03 15.45
CA LYS A 28 11.51 5.46 15.14
C LYS A 28 10.41 6.03 14.24
N LYS A 29 10.05 5.33 13.16
CA LYS A 29 8.94 5.71 12.27
C LYS A 29 7.62 5.81 13.04
N ARG A 30 7.34 4.85 13.93
CA ARG A 30 6.11 4.84 14.75
C ARG A 30 6.05 6.04 15.69
N ARG A 31 7.13 6.33 16.43
CA ARG A 31 7.20 7.49 17.34
C ARG A 31 7.03 8.81 16.58
N LEU A 32 7.58 8.89 15.37
CA LEU A 32 7.47 10.07 14.52
C LEU A 32 6.04 10.28 14.02
N ARG A 33 5.36 9.23 13.55
CA ARG A 33 3.93 9.30 13.20
C ARG A 33 3.07 9.75 14.38
N GLN A 34 3.29 9.18 15.56
CA GLN A 34 2.58 9.57 16.77
C GLN A 34 2.81 11.04 17.14
N ALA A 35 4.06 11.54 17.05
CA ALA A 35 4.37 12.94 17.32
C ALA A 35 3.69 13.90 16.34
N LEU A 36 3.61 13.52 15.05
CA LEU A 36 2.91 14.29 14.02
C LEU A 36 1.39 14.32 14.26
N GLU A 37 0.78 13.19 14.62
CA GLU A 37 -0.64 13.10 14.96
C GLU A 37 -1.01 13.91 16.20
N GLU A 38 -0.17 13.85 17.25
CA GLU A 38 -0.38 14.57 18.50
C GLU A 38 -0.04 16.07 18.39
N GLY A 39 0.59 16.50 17.29
CA GLY A 39 1.07 17.88 17.09
C GLY A 39 2.14 18.30 18.10
N LYS A 40 2.83 17.34 18.73
CA LYS A 40 3.86 17.60 19.73
C LYS A 40 5.21 17.87 19.07
N PRO A 41 6.08 18.69 19.68
CA PRO A 41 7.44 18.87 19.18
C PRO A 41 8.17 17.52 19.15
N ILE A 42 8.87 17.25 18.05
CA ILE A 42 9.58 16.00 17.81
C ILE A 42 10.66 15.80 18.88
N PRO A 43 10.78 14.60 19.47
CA PRO A 43 11.83 14.33 20.46
C PRO A 43 13.21 14.54 19.84
N THR A 44 14.12 15.17 20.60
CA THR A 44 15.44 15.64 20.15
C THR A 44 16.31 14.55 19.50
N GLU A 45 16.14 13.29 19.90
CA GLU A 45 16.84 12.12 19.32
C GLU A 45 16.46 11.85 17.86
N LEU A 46 15.21 12.15 17.49
CA LEU A 46 14.68 11.91 16.15
C LEU A 46 14.84 13.15 15.25
N CYS A 47 15.09 14.33 15.80
CA CYS A 47 15.14 15.59 15.05
C CYS A 47 16.15 15.55 13.88
N ASN A 48 17.34 14.97 14.09
CA ASN A 48 18.34 14.83 13.02
C ASN A 48 17.96 13.80 11.95
N GLN A 49 17.19 12.77 12.32
CA GLN A 49 16.75 11.69 11.43
C GLN A 49 15.36 11.96 10.83
N ASP A 50 14.64 12.96 11.32
CA ASP A 50 13.26 13.28 10.98
C ASP A 50 13.10 13.56 9.50
N HIS A 51 13.97 14.40 8.91
CA HIS A 51 13.92 14.69 7.48
C HIS A 51 14.11 13.45 6.60
N ALA A 52 14.92 12.48 7.02
CA ALA A 52 15.11 11.23 6.28
C ALA A 52 13.90 10.30 6.47
N LEU A 53 13.44 10.14 7.72
CA LEU A 53 12.29 9.29 8.06
C LEU A 53 10.99 9.80 7.43
N ARG A 54 10.79 11.12 7.29
CA ARG A 54 9.66 11.71 6.57
C ARG A 54 9.63 11.29 5.11
N ARG A 55 10.76 11.42 4.40
CA ARG A 55 10.88 10.98 3.00
C ARG A 55 10.60 9.47 2.86
N GLU A 56 11.09 8.66 3.80
CA GLU A 56 10.81 7.23 3.80
C GLU A 56 9.32 6.93 4.05
N ILE A 57 8.65 7.67 4.94
CA ILE A 57 7.21 7.51 5.20
C ILE A 57 6.40 7.89 3.96
N ASP A 58 6.75 8.98 3.28
CA ASP A 58 6.07 9.42 2.05
C ASP A 58 6.16 8.35 0.94
N LEU A 59 7.33 7.71 0.81
CA LEU A 59 7.54 6.59 -0.11
C LEU A 59 6.73 5.35 0.29
N ASP A 60 6.76 4.97 1.58
CA ASP A 60 5.97 3.84 2.11
C ASP A 60 4.45 4.04 1.87
N ASP A 61 3.95 5.28 2.01
CA ASP A 61 2.54 5.62 1.81
C ASP A 61 2.16 5.61 0.31
N GLN A 62 3.06 6.04 -0.58
CA GLN A 62 2.89 5.90 -2.03
C GLN A 62 2.84 4.44 -2.47
N GLU A 63 3.72 3.59 -1.94
CA GLU A 63 3.71 2.14 -2.21
C GLU A 63 2.40 1.50 -1.73
N ARG A 64 1.92 1.89 -0.55
CA ARG A 64 0.64 1.40 -0.01
C ARG A 64 -0.57 1.86 -0.84
N ALA A 65 -0.54 3.09 -1.36
CA ALA A 65 -1.58 3.62 -2.25
C ALA A 65 -1.57 2.94 -3.64
N GLY A 66 -0.39 2.57 -4.15
CA GLY A 66 -0.25 1.84 -5.42
C GLY A 66 -0.69 0.38 -5.35
N GLN A 67 -0.75 -0.22 -4.16
CA GLN A 67 -1.22 -1.58 -3.91
C GLN A 67 -2.73 -1.68 -3.63
N LEU A 68 -3.51 -0.65 -3.93
CA LEU A 68 -4.97 -0.78 -3.95
C LEU A 68 -5.35 -1.87 -4.96
N PRO A 69 -6.16 -2.88 -4.58
CA PRO A 69 -6.52 -3.95 -5.48
C PRO A 69 -7.50 -3.43 -6.54
N LEU A 70 -7.00 -3.04 -7.69
CA LEU A 70 -7.78 -3.02 -8.92
C LEU A 70 -8.00 -4.48 -9.38
N SER A 71 -8.87 -5.22 -8.67
CA SER A 71 -9.76 -6.23 -9.26
C SER A 71 -10.65 -6.92 -8.21
N ARG A 72 -11.91 -6.49 -8.09
CA ARG A 72 -13.06 -7.42 -8.15
C ARG A 72 -14.31 -6.72 -8.72
N SER A 73 -14.15 -6.00 -9.82
CA SER A 73 -15.23 -5.79 -10.78
C SER A 73 -15.41 -7.09 -11.56
N VAL A 74 -16.19 -8.01 -11.01
CA VAL A 74 -16.80 -9.07 -11.83
C VAL A 74 -17.77 -8.37 -12.76
N ALA A 75 -17.46 -8.43 -14.04
CA ALA A 75 -18.36 -8.08 -15.12
C ALA A 75 -19.67 -8.87 -14.96
N PHE A 76 -20.74 -8.20 -14.55
CA PHE A 76 -22.09 -8.58 -14.95
C PHE A 76 -22.51 -7.61 -16.05
N GLY A 77 -22.43 -8.09 -17.28
CA GLY A 77 -22.97 -7.39 -18.45
C GLY A 77 -24.48 -7.25 -18.29
N PHE A 78 -24.92 -6.03 -18.03
CA PHE A 78 -26.29 -5.60 -18.28
C PHE A 78 -26.29 -4.77 -19.57
N PRO A 79 -26.85 -5.27 -20.69
CA PRO A 79 -26.95 -4.49 -21.90
C PRO A 79 -28.02 -3.40 -21.70
N LEU A 80 -27.57 -2.16 -21.55
CA LEU A 80 -28.39 -0.94 -21.69
C LEU A 80 -28.78 -0.72 -23.16
N SER A 81 -29.46 -1.69 -23.77
CA SER A 81 -29.89 -1.70 -25.19
C SER A 81 -31.41 -1.67 -25.35
N LEU A 82 -32.17 -1.26 -24.33
CA LEU A 82 -33.63 -1.18 -24.38
C LEU A 82 -34.16 0.19 -23.89
N CYS A 83 -33.47 1.27 -24.26
CA CYS A 83 -33.96 2.65 -24.07
C CYS A 83 -33.96 3.51 -25.36
N LEU A 84 -33.81 2.90 -26.53
CA LEU A 84 -34.09 3.53 -27.84
C LEU A 84 -35.28 2.80 -28.47
N GLY A 85 -36.48 3.12 -27.98
CA GLY A 85 -37.69 2.43 -28.39
C GLY A 85 -38.96 3.23 -28.17
N LEU A 86 -38.89 4.57 -28.21
CA LEU A 86 -40.06 5.43 -28.36
C LEU A 86 -39.67 6.63 -29.23
N LEU A 87 -40.42 6.81 -30.32
CA LEU A 87 -40.39 7.89 -31.29
C LEU A 87 -39.35 7.79 -32.43
N THR A 88 -39.60 6.91 -33.39
CA THR A 88 -39.89 7.30 -34.80
C THR A 88 -40.44 6.10 -35.55
N CYS A 89 -41.75 6.05 -35.77
CA CYS A 89 -42.40 5.73 -37.05
C CYS A 89 -43.90 5.49 -36.81
N GLY A 90 -44.64 6.59 -36.64
CA GLY A 90 -46.04 6.57 -37.03
C GLY A 90 -46.10 6.79 -38.53
N TYR A 91 -46.45 5.76 -39.31
CA TYR A 91 -47.24 5.83 -40.56
C TYR A 91 -47.35 4.41 -41.16
N TRP A 92 -48.50 4.11 -41.80
CA TRP A 92 -49.01 2.80 -42.24
C TRP A 92 -49.83 2.07 -41.16
N ARG A 93 -51.11 2.32 -40.91
CA ARG A 93 -52.28 2.58 -41.79
C ARG A 93 -52.54 1.42 -42.79
N PHE A 94 -53.52 0.59 -42.41
CA PHE A 94 -54.52 -0.05 -43.28
C PHE A 94 -54.10 -1.31 -44.08
N ARG A 95 -54.33 -2.50 -43.48
CA ARG A 95 -55.13 -3.62 -44.01
C ARG A 95 -54.92 -4.88 -43.18
#